data_AF-A0A7W8N929-F1
#
_entry.id   AF-A0A7W8N929-F1
#
_cell.length_a   1.000
_cell.length_b   1.000
_cell.length_c   1.000
_cell.angle_alpha   90.00
_cell.angle_beta   90.00
_cell.angle_gamma   90.00
#
_symmetry.space_group_name_H-M   'P 1'
#
loop_
_entity.id
_entity.type
_entity.pdbx_description
1 polymer ?
#
loop_
_entity_poly.entity_id
_entity_poly.type
_entity_poly.pdbx_seq_one_letter_code
_entity_poly.pdbx_strand_id
1 'polypeptide(L)' 'MLCTECQSGYHAPYDRFERVAANPKMPAYLMRCKVCGALWNETSGPPVLITRTEARWLYPQARI' A
#
# COMPACT_ATOMS: atom_id res chain seq x y z
N MET A 1 -13.64 -2.26 6.28
CA MET A 1 -13.37 -3.70 6.44
C MET A 1 -12.47 -4.16 5.30
N LEU A 2 -11.48 -5.02 5.55
CA LEU A 2 -10.58 -5.54 4.49
C LEU A 2 -11.31 -6.57 3.63
N CYS A 3 -11.10 -6.56 2.30
CA CYS A 3 -11.55 -7.65 1.42
C CYS A 3 -10.70 -8.91 1.61
N THR A 4 -11.23 -10.08 1.23
CA THR A 4 -10.58 -11.40 1.42
C THR A 4 -9.13 -11.43 0.93
N GLU A 5 -8.84 -10.87 -0.26
CA GLU A 5 -7.46 -10.80 -0.75
C GLU A 5 -6.54 -10.03 0.20
N CYS A 6 -6.98 -8.86 0.67
CA CYS A 6 -6.18 -8.05 1.61
C CYS A 6 -6.09 -8.67 3.01
N GLN A 7 -6.95 -9.64 3.35
CA GLN A 7 -6.82 -10.43 4.58
C GLN A 7 -5.77 -11.53 4.43
N SER A 8 -5.66 -12.11 3.23
CA SER A 8 -4.70 -13.17 2.91
C SER A 8 -3.29 -12.66 2.56
N GLY A 9 -3.16 -11.39 2.16
CA GLY A 9 -1.87 -10.73 1.94
C GLY A 9 -1.85 -9.84 0.69
N TYR A 10 -0.73 -9.17 0.44
CA TYR A 10 -0.50 -8.46 -0.84
C TYR A 10 0.06 -9.45 -1.87
N HIS A 11 -0.82 -10.31 -2.37
CA HIS A 11 -0.54 -11.19 -3.50
C HIS A 11 -1.51 -10.81 -4.62
N ALA A 12 -1.23 -9.69 -5.26
CA ALA A 12 -2.10 -9.15 -6.29
C ALA A 12 -1.77 -9.74 -7.66
N PRO A 13 -2.77 -9.99 -8.52
CA PRO A 13 -2.61 -9.66 -9.94
C PRO A 13 -2.43 -8.14 -10.07
N TYR A 14 -1.51 -7.70 -10.93
CA TYR A 14 -1.00 -6.32 -11.04
C TYR A 14 -2.08 -5.22 -11.13
N ASP A 15 -3.27 -5.52 -11.64
CA ASP A 15 -4.34 -4.52 -11.85
C ASP A 15 -5.14 -4.14 -10.60
N ARG A 16 -5.07 -4.92 -9.51
CA ARG A 16 -5.95 -4.70 -8.34
C ARG A 16 -5.49 -3.57 -7.42
N PHE A 17 -4.19 -3.30 -7.40
CA PHE A 17 -3.60 -2.25 -6.58
C PHE A 17 -3.13 -1.11 -7.45
N GLU A 18 -3.36 0.11 -7.00
CA GLU A 18 -2.80 1.29 -7.63
C GLU A 18 -1.63 1.82 -6.80
N ARG A 19 -0.55 2.21 -7.48
CA ARG A 19 0.54 2.94 -6.84
C ARG A 19 0.11 4.39 -6.65
N VAL A 20 -0.02 4.80 -5.40
CA VAL A 20 -0.46 6.16 -5.06
C VAL A 20 0.71 7.09 -4.71
N ALA A 21 1.85 6.56 -4.26
CA ALA A 21 3.06 7.33 -4.01
C ALA A 21 4.32 6.46 -4.01
N ALA A 22 5.48 7.11 -4.16
CA ALA A 22 6.80 6.52 -3.94
C ALA A 22 7.47 7.21 -2.75
N ASN A 23 8.24 6.47 -1.94
CA ASN A 23 8.93 7.02 -0.79
C ASN A 23 10.19 7.76 -1.25
N PRO A 24 10.41 9.02 -0.84
CA PRO A 24 11.56 9.80 -1.30
C PRO A 24 12.90 9.36 -0.69
N LYS A 25 12.88 8.60 0.43
CA LYS A 25 14.08 8.24 1.20
C LYS A 25 14.52 6.79 0.99
N MET A 26 13.63 5.91 0.52
CA MET A 26 13.91 4.49 0.38
C MET A 26 13.14 3.89 -0.81
N PRO A 27 13.60 2.77 -1.39
CA PRO A 27 12.92 2.11 -2.50
C PRO A 27 11.64 1.40 -2.00
N ALA A 28 10.59 2.20 -1.76
CA ALA A 28 9.30 1.74 -1.30
C ALA A 28 8.16 2.49 -2.00
N TYR A 29 7.03 1.81 -2.20
CA TYR A 29 5.85 2.33 -2.84
C TYR A 29 4.61 2.15 -1.96
N LEU A 30 3.78 3.18 -1.92
CA LEU A 30 2.47 3.11 -1.31
C LEU A 30 1.49 2.58 -2.34
N MET A 31 0.91 1.43 -2.04
CA MET A 31 -0.04 0.72 -2.88
C MET A 31 -1.41 0.74 -2.23
N ARG A 32 -2.46 1.04 -2.98
CA ARG A 32 -3.84 1.08 -2.49
C ARG A 32 -4.69 0.05 -3.21
N CYS A 33 -5.43 -0.76 -2.45
CA CYS A 33 -6.42 -1.67 -3.02
C CYS A 33 -7.59 -0.87 -3.60
N LYS A 34 -7.86 -1.04 -4.91
CA LYS A 34 -8.97 -0.35 -5.59
C LYS A 34 -10.36 -0.78 -5.09
N VAL A 35 -10.46 -1.94 -4.42
CA VAL A 35 -11.73 -2.51 -3.93
C VAL A 35 -12.06 -2.04 -2.51
N CYS A 36 -11.18 -2.28 -1.54
CA CYS A 36 -11.46 -2.00 -0.13
C CYS A 36 -10.66 -0.82 0.45
N GLY A 37 -9.79 -0.19 -0.35
CA GLY A 37 -8.98 0.95 0.08
C GLY A 37 -7.83 0.61 1.05
N ALA A 38 -7.50 -0.67 1.24
CA ALA A 38 -6.37 -1.09 2.06
C ALA A 38 -5.05 -0.49 1.55
N LEU A 39 -4.19 -0.05 2.46
CA LEU A 39 -2.90 0.57 2.15
C LEU A 39 -1.77 -0.39 2.46
N TRP A 40 -0.89 -0.58 1.49
CA TRP A 40 0.25 -1.49 1.57
C TRP A 40 1.54 -0.73 1.28
N ASN A 41 2.55 -1.01 2.09
CA ASN A 41 3.91 -0.56 1.89
C ASN A 41 4.68 -1.64 1.12
N GLU A 42 4.80 -1.46 -0.20
CA GLU A 42 5.58 -2.33 -1.06
C GLU A 42 7.06 -1.92 -0.95
N THR A 43 7.92 -2.88 -0.61
CA THR A 43 9.38 -2.70 -0.53
C THR A 43 10.06 -3.81 -1.32
N SER A 44 11.40 -3.87 -1.32
CA SER A 44 12.12 -5.04 -1.88
C SER A 44 11.85 -6.35 -1.13
N GLY A 45 11.33 -6.28 0.10
CA GLY A 45 10.95 -7.44 0.91
C GLY A 45 9.44 -7.71 0.88
N PRO A 46 8.92 -8.47 1.86
CA PRO A 46 7.50 -8.71 1.97
C PRO A 46 6.72 -7.40 2.12
N PRO A 47 5.67 -7.19 1.31
CA PRO A 47 4.78 -6.05 1.42
C PRO A 47 4.04 -6.08 2.77
N VAL A 48 3.86 -4.92 3.39
CA VAL A 48 3.26 -4.81 4.73
C VAL A 48 1.99 -3.96 4.68
N LEU A 49 0.91 -4.45 5.30
CA LEU A 49 -0.32 -3.68 5.45
C LEU A 49 -0.08 -2.57 6.48
N ILE A 50 -0.37 -1.33 6.10
CA ILE A 50 -0.15 -0.17 6.95
C ILE A 50 -1.43 0.65 7.13
N THR A 51 -1.48 1.39 8.24
CA THR A 51 -2.56 2.32 8.56
C THR A 51 -2.41 3.63 7.78
N ARG A 52 -3.49 4.42 7.75
CA ARG A 52 -3.45 5.78 7.19
C ARG A 52 -2.44 6.68 7.89
N THR A 53 -2.27 6.53 9.20
CA THR A 53 -1.33 7.34 9.98
C THR A 53 0.10 7.03 9.57
N GLU A 54 0.47 5.75 9.48
CA GLU A 54 1.79 5.32 9.00
C GLU A 54 2.02 5.75 7.55
N ALA A 55 1.01 5.61 6.69
CA ALA A 55 1.10 6.02 5.30
C ALA A 55 1.37 7.53 5.15
N ARG A 56 0.73 8.38 5.96
CA ARG A 56 1.01 9.83 5.97
C ARG A 56 2.42 10.16 6.44
N TRP A 57 2.96 9.38 7.37
CA TRP A 57 4.31 9.59 7.88
C TRP A 57 5.39 9.14 6.88
N LEU A 58 5.19 7.98 6.24
CA LEU A 58 6.12 7.42 5.25
C LEU A 58 6.01 8.10 3.88
N TYR A 59 4.82 8.58 3.52
CA TYR A 59 4.51 9.17 2.21
C TYR A 59 3.76 10.50 2.38
N PRO A 60 4.41 11.56 2.92
CA PRO A 60 3.75 12.83 3.22
C PRO A 60 3.18 13.55 1.98
N GLN A 61 3.70 13.25 0.80
CA GLN A 61 3.22 13.76 -0.50
C GLN A 61 2.01 12.98 -1.07
N ALA A 62 1.64 11.84 -0.49
CA ALA A 62 0.53 11.03 -0.97
C ALA A 62 -0.82 11.65 -0.60
N ARG A 63 -1.75 11.72 -1.56
CA ARG A 63 -3.14 12.16 -1.31
C ARG A 63 -4.02 10.93 -1.01
N ILE A 64 -4.16 10.57 0.28
CA ILE A 64 -4.81 9.33 0.79
C ILE A 64 -5.82 9.55 1.92
#